data_AF-A0A2D6BI15-F1
#
_entry.id   AF-A0A2D6BI15-F1
#
_cell.length_a   1.000
_cell.length_b   1.000
_cell.length_c   1.000
_cell.angle_alpha   90.00
_cell.angle_beta   90.00
_cell.angle_gamma   90.00
#
_symmetry.space_group_name_H-M   'P 1'
#
loop_
_entity.id
_entity.type
_entity.pdbx_description
1 polymer ?
#
loop_
_entity_poly.entity_id
_entity_poly.type
_entity_poly.pdbx_seq_one_letter_code
_entity_poly.pdbx_strand_id
1 'polypeptide(L)'
;MVLVVSQIRFGTCIGPTFKGEKRCSNCVLLTGRFLSLLCRWPAHAAGGGNLAIRYAGRVMSAAGPRRVPSPARRGPMRFGFHLFMVDPVEFPEIARTADQGGWDSIQVADAPFFPEVISVPYPYTPDGTRFWPLDQPVLDPWVAITAMAMVTERIRFLPSVLRLAVRQPLLEAKSLCSVAAVSGDRVALGVGLAWMPEEFKWLGQDKKTRGARQDEAIQIIRLLLGGGMVEFHGKYYDFDRLIMAPVPKKRIPIYVGGTTTPALRRAARHGDGWISVIHDMSEVEGIVAELNGFRREFGREKEPFDIMMHCPDAESVDDIRRLEDLGVTDLQVTPWSERILAEMGVGAIMQQQPSLEVKLAAIKRYSDEVIAKFA
;
A
#
# COMPACT_ATOMS: atom_id res chain seq x y z
N MET A 1 49.23 10.64 2.68
CA MET A 1 49.62 11.51 3.80
C MET A 1 48.37 11.88 4.57
N VAL A 2 48.15 11.15 5.67
CA VAL A 2 47.44 11.49 6.92
C VAL A 2 46.00 12.06 6.86
N LEU A 3 45.09 11.24 7.40
CA LEU A 3 43.77 11.57 7.95
C LEU A 3 43.81 12.77 8.91
N VAL A 4 42.76 13.59 8.91
CA VAL A 4 42.28 14.21 10.16
C VAL A 4 40.78 13.97 10.29
N VAL A 5 40.47 12.99 11.13
CA VAL A 5 39.16 12.76 11.74
C VAL A 5 39.13 13.61 13.01
N SER A 6 38.27 14.63 13.08
CA SER A 6 38.02 15.33 14.34
C SER A 6 36.88 14.65 15.10
N GLN A 7 37.24 14.03 16.22
CA GLN A 7 36.35 13.42 17.20
C GLN A 7 35.36 14.44 17.78
N ILE A 8 34.08 14.11 17.77
CA ILE A 8 33.07 14.75 18.63
C ILE A 8 33.05 13.97 19.95
N ARG A 9 33.51 14.61 21.04
CA ARG A 9 33.36 14.08 22.40
C ARG A 9 31.99 14.48 22.95
N PHE A 10 31.24 13.49 23.44
CA PHE A 10 30.06 13.69 24.27
C PHE A 10 30.49 14.21 25.65
N GLY A 11 30.04 15.41 25.99
CA GLY A 11 30.11 15.96 27.35
C GLY A 11 28.70 16.05 27.92
N THR A 12 28.40 15.20 28.90
CA THR A 12 27.24 15.29 29.77
C THR A 12 27.35 16.53 30.66
N CYS A 13 26.30 17.36 30.68
CA CYS A 13 26.16 18.44 31.67
C CYS A 13 24.81 18.28 32.37
N ILE A 14 24.89 17.96 33.66
CA ILE A 14 23.80 17.93 34.63
C ILE A 14 23.57 19.38 35.11
N GLY A 15 22.31 19.78 35.30
CA GLY A 15 21.84 21.18 35.48
C GLY A 15 22.32 21.92 36.76
N PRO A 16 21.77 23.12 37.05
CA PRO A 16 20.36 23.25 37.40
C PRO A 16 19.60 24.47 36.82
N THR A 17 18.28 24.39 36.96
CA THR A 17 17.22 25.35 36.58
C THR A 17 17.37 26.77 37.15
N PHE A 18 17.07 27.81 36.36
CA PHE A 18 16.45 29.05 36.85
C PHE A 18 15.66 29.78 35.74
N LYS A 19 14.45 30.25 36.12
CA LYS A 19 13.52 31.11 35.34
C LYS A 19 14.09 32.51 35.16
N GLY A 20 13.78 33.15 34.04
CA GLY A 20 13.77 34.63 33.92
C GLY A 20 14.14 35.16 32.54
N GLU A 21 13.17 35.77 31.87
CA GLU A 21 13.37 36.59 30.67
C GLU A 21 14.37 37.74 30.93
N LYS A 22 15.23 38.02 29.95
CA LYS A 22 15.59 39.39 29.54
C LYS A 22 16.35 39.40 28.21
N ARG A 23 15.91 40.34 27.36
CA ARG A 23 16.49 40.73 26.06
C ARG A 23 17.89 41.34 26.20
N CYS A 24 18.75 41.08 25.22
CA CYS A 24 19.82 41.96 24.70
C CYS A 24 20.00 41.56 23.22
N SER A 25 19.67 42.40 22.23
CA SER A 25 20.44 43.54 21.72
C SER A 25 21.86 43.16 21.30
N ASN A 26 22.05 42.83 20.01
CA ASN A 26 23.13 43.36 19.17
C ASN A 26 22.87 43.04 17.69
N CYS A 27 22.56 44.09 16.93
CA CYS A 27 22.62 44.12 15.47
C CYS A 27 24.07 44.36 15.03
N VAL A 28 24.56 43.56 14.10
CA VAL A 28 25.60 43.98 13.14
C VAL A 28 25.06 43.67 11.75
N LEU A 29 24.86 44.73 10.98
CA LEU A 29 24.52 44.70 9.55
C LEU A 29 25.67 44.08 8.76
N LEU A 30 25.34 43.18 7.82
CA LEU A 30 26.02 43.13 6.52
C LEU A 30 24.95 42.97 5.44
N THR A 31 24.97 43.94 4.55
CA THR A 31 24.03 44.24 3.47
C THR A 31 24.09 43.22 2.32
N GLY A 32 22.93 42.79 1.83
CA GLY A 32 22.78 42.06 0.56
C GLY A 32 21.34 42.14 0.06
N ARG A 33 21.11 42.99 -0.94
CA ARG A 33 19.82 43.28 -1.61
C ARG A 33 19.14 42.01 -2.12
N PHE A 34 17.82 41.87 -1.96
CA PHE A 34 16.85 41.77 -3.07
C PHE A 34 15.39 41.91 -2.57
N LEU A 35 14.59 42.59 -3.39
CA LEU A 35 13.26 43.16 -3.19
C LEU A 35 12.22 42.30 -2.46
N SER A 36 11.56 42.90 -1.47
CA SER A 36 10.23 42.52 -0.98
C SER A 36 9.16 43.43 -1.61
N LEU A 37 8.20 42.83 -2.31
CA LEU A 37 6.94 43.47 -2.69
C LEU A 37 5.90 43.16 -1.61
N LEU A 38 5.73 44.12 -0.70
CA LEU A 38 4.67 44.17 0.30
C LEU A 38 3.36 44.60 -0.37
N CYS A 39 2.40 43.68 -0.50
CA CYS A 39 1.00 44.05 -0.72
C CYS A 39 0.39 44.48 0.61
N ARG A 40 -0.04 45.74 0.64
CA ARG A 40 -0.77 46.39 1.73
C ARG A 40 -2.15 45.76 1.92
N TRP A 41 -2.49 45.48 3.17
CA TRP A 41 -3.85 45.25 3.65
C TRP A 41 -4.40 46.57 4.20
N PRO A 42 -5.66 46.96 3.89
CA PRO A 42 -6.42 47.85 4.76
C PRO A 42 -7.49 47.07 5.53
N ALA A 43 -7.61 47.42 6.82
CA ALA A 43 -8.65 46.96 7.71
C ALA A 43 -10.00 47.69 7.47
N HIS A 44 -11.07 46.94 7.72
CA HIS A 44 -12.45 47.35 8.07
C HIS A 44 -13.27 48.26 7.15
N ALA A 45 -14.33 47.67 6.58
CA ALA A 45 -15.65 48.28 6.51
C ALA A 45 -16.74 47.20 6.62
N ALA A 46 -17.67 47.41 7.54
CA ALA A 46 -18.88 46.62 7.72
C ALA A 46 -19.90 46.90 6.60
N GLY A 47 -20.69 45.90 6.22
CA GLY A 47 -21.83 46.09 5.33
C GLY A 47 -22.31 44.78 4.73
N GLY A 48 -23.48 44.31 5.16
CA GLY A 48 -24.14 43.14 4.63
C GLY A 48 -24.58 43.32 3.18
N GLY A 49 -24.55 42.23 2.41
CA GLY A 49 -25.05 42.19 1.05
C GLY A 49 -24.80 40.82 0.43
N ASN A 50 -25.88 40.07 0.20
CA ASN A 50 -25.89 38.81 -0.53
C ASN A 50 -25.23 38.99 -1.90
N LEU A 51 -24.06 38.37 -2.11
CA LEU A 51 -23.43 38.32 -3.42
C LEU A 51 -23.71 36.96 -4.08
N ALA A 52 -24.77 36.94 -4.87
CA ALA A 52 -25.06 35.86 -5.82
C ALA A 52 -23.98 35.87 -6.92
N ILE A 53 -23.18 34.80 -6.97
CA ILE A 53 -22.21 34.60 -8.05
C ILE A 53 -22.98 34.09 -9.28
N ARG A 54 -23.17 34.97 -10.27
CA ARG A 54 -23.66 34.63 -11.61
C ARG A 54 -22.55 33.92 -12.39
N TYR A 55 -22.69 32.61 -12.62
CA TYR A 55 -21.92 31.92 -13.65
C TYR A 55 -22.53 32.21 -15.02
N ALA A 56 -21.74 32.79 -15.93
CA ALA A 56 -22.09 32.91 -17.34
C ALA A 56 -22.10 31.51 -17.98
N GLY A 57 -23.28 31.03 -18.33
CA GLY A 57 -23.49 29.74 -18.96
C GLY A 57 -23.00 29.71 -20.40
N ARG A 58 -22.15 28.75 -20.73
CA ARG A 58 -21.92 28.28 -22.10
C ARG A 58 -22.72 26.98 -22.25
N VAL A 59 -23.77 27.02 -23.07
CA VAL A 59 -24.58 25.84 -23.41
C VAL A 59 -23.72 24.92 -24.27
N MET A 60 -23.33 23.74 -23.74
CA MET A 60 -22.74 22.68 -24.55
C MET A 60 -23.85 21.76 -25.08
N SER A 61 -23.85 21.59 -26.40
CA SER A 61 -24.74 20.72 -27.17
C SER A 61 -24.72 19.29 -26.63
N ALA A 62 -25.91 18.69 -26.53
CA ALA A 62 -26.08 17.29 -26.14
C ALA A 62 -25.42 16.34 -27.16
N ALA A 63 -24.53 15.47 -26.67
CA ALA A 63 -23.97 14.37 -27.46
C ALA A 63 -24.98 13.21 -27.50
N GLY A 64 -25.24 12.67 -28.70
CA GLY A 64 -26.14 11.53 -28.93
C GLY A 64 -25.71 10.25 -28.21
N PRO A 65 -26.55 9.19 -28.23
CA PRO A 65 -26.37 8.00 -27.42
C PRO A 65 -25.04 7.29 -27.76
N ARG A 66 -24.10 7.32 -26.82
CA ARG A 66 -22.83 6.58 -26.93
C ARG A 66 -23.14 5.09 -26.87
N ARG A 67 -22.73 4.36 -27.91
CA ARG A 67 -22.69 2.89 -27.88
C ARG A 67 -21.91 2.45 -26.64
N VAL A 68 -22.49 1.54 -25.88
CA VAL A 68 -21.85 0.91 -24.73
C VAL A 68 -20.63 0.12 -25.24
N PRO A 69 -19.39 0.43 -24.80
CA PRO A 69 -18.24 -0.39 -25.15
C PRO A 69 -18.38 -1.77 -24.52
N SER A 70 -18.07 -2.81 -25.29
CA SER A 70 -17.85 -4.17 -24.78
C SER A 70 -16.73 -4.17 -23.72
N PRO A 71 -16.74 -5.08 -22.71
CA PRO A 71 -15.68 -5.14 -21.72
C PRO A 71 -14.33 -5.35 -22.42
N ALA A 72 -13.33 -4.53 -22.09
CA ALA A 72 -11.99 -4.67 -22.62
C ALA A 72 -11.45 -6.10 -22.33
N ARG A 73 -10.83 -6.74 -23.34
CA ARG A 73 -10.06 -7.97 -23.14
C ARG A 73 -9.09 -7.77 -21.97
N ARG A 74 -9.20 -8.62 -20.94
CA ARG A 74 -8.26 -8.68 -19.82
C ARG A 74 -6.89 -9.13 -20.36
N GLY A 75 -5.81 -8.51 -19.88
CA GLY A 75 -4.46 -8.96 -20.19
C GLY A 75 -4.19 -10.38 -19.67
N PRO A 76 -3.06 -11.00 -20.02
CA PRO A 76 -2.70 -12.33 -19.53
C PRO A 76 -2.59 -12.36 -18.00
N MET A 77 -2.83 -13.54 -17.41
CA MET A 77 -2.58 -13.85 -15.99
C MET A 77 -1.22 -13.36 -15.52
N ARG A 78 -1.21 -12.66 -14.37
CA ARG A 78 0.01 -12.15 -13.73
C ARG A 78 0.43 -13.03 -12.55
N PHE A 79 1.72 -13.07 -12.26
CA PHE A 79 2.27 -13.92 -11.19
C PHE A 79 3.04 -13.11 -10.17
N GLY A 80 2.77 -13.36 -8.89
CA GLY A 80 3.51 -12.78 -7.79
C GLY A 80 3.61 -13.70 -6.60
N PHE A 81 4.43 -13.30 -5.61
CA PHE A 81 4.60 -14.06 -4.38
C PHE A 81 4.90 -13.14 -3.21
N HIS A 82 4.72 -13.67 -2.00
CA HIS A 82 4.88 -12.94 -0.75
C HIS A 82 6.17 -13.34 -0.02
N LEU A 83 6.87 -12.35 0.54
CA LEU A 83 8.12 -12.52 1.29
C LEU A 83 7.94 -12.63 2.81
N PHE A 84 6.76 -13.06 3.28
CA PHE A 84 6.52 -13.12 4.72
C PHE A 84 7.34 -14.29 5.26
N MET A 85 8.06 -14.06 6.34
CA MET A 85 8.94 -15.05 6.98
C MET A 85 10.17 -15.44 6.15
N VAL A 86 10.46 -14.71 5.09
CA VAL A 86 11.77 -14.76 4.43
C VAL A 86 12.71 -13.79 5.17
N ASP A 87 13.98 -14.17 5.32
CA ASP A 87 14.97 -13.28 5.93
C ASP A 87 15.10 -12.00 5.09
N PRO A 88 14.90 -10.81 5.67
CA PRO A 88 14.99 -9.56 4.92
C PRO A 88 16.33 -9.31 4.21
N VAL A 89 17.43 -9.92 4.67
CA VAL A 89 18.73 -9.79 4.00
C VAL A 89 18.74 -10.43 2.60
N GLU A 90 17.85 -11.40 2.36
CA GLU A 90 17.72 -12.11 1.08
C GLU A 90 16.87 -11.36 0.04
N PHE A 91 16.07 -10.38 0.47
CA PHE A 91 15.08 -9.71 -0.37
C PHE A 91 15.66 -9.14 -1.68
N PRO A 92 16.83 -8.45 -1.69
CA PRO A 92 17.38 -7.89 -2.93
C PRO A 92 17.73 -8.96 -3.98
N GLU A 93 18.28 -10.10 -3.56
CA GLU A 93 18.70 -11.16 -4.49
C GLU A 93 17.49 -11.95 -5.03
N ILE A 94 16.50 -12.19 -4.16
CA ILE A 94 15.21 -12.76 -4.56
C ILE A 94 14.51 -11.83 -5.56
N ALA A 95 14.49 -10.52 -5.28
CA ALA A 95 13.86 -9.53 -6.15
C ALA A 95 14.54 -9.46 -7.53
N ARG A 96 15.88 -9.45 -7.57
CA ARG A 96 16.63 -9.48 -8.84
C ARG A 96 16.30 -10.73 -9.66
N THR A 97 16.25 -11.89 -9.01
CA THR A 97 15.96 -13.16 -9.68
C THR A 97 14.54 -13.19 -10.24
N ALA A 98 13.55 -12.73 -9.47
CA ALA A 98 12.17 -12.65 -9.93
C ALA A 98 11.97 -11.63 -11.07
N ASP A 99 12.64 -10.48 -10.99
CA ASP A 99 12.60 -9.44 -12.01
C ASP A 99 13.09 -9.95 -13.37
N GLN A 100 14.21 -10.69 -13.36
CA GLN A 100 14.78 -11.37 -14.54
C GLN A 100 13.91 -12.53 -15.03
N GLY A 101 13.23 -13.23 -14.12
CA GLY A 101 12.36 -14.37 -14.40
C GLY A 101 10.96 -14.02 -14.89
N GLY A 102 10.67 -12.77 -15.24
CA GLY A 102 9.36 -12.43 -15.81
C GLY A 102 8.23 -12.21 -14.80
N TRP A 103 8.47 -12.36 -13.49
CA TRP A 103 7.46 -12.15 -12.45
C TRP A 103 6.88 -10.73 -12.45
N ASP A 104 5.59 -10.59 -12.14
CA ASP A 104 4.87 -9.32 -12.18
C ASP A 104 4.93 -8.57 -10.86
N SER A 105 4.91 -9.29 -9.73
CA SER A 105 4.91 -8.64 -8.42
C SER A 105 5.61 -9.39 -7.28
N ILE A 106 6.20 -8.61 -6.37
CA ILE A 106 6.63 -9.07 -5.05
C ILE A 106 5.83 -8.35 -3.97
N GLN A 107 5.35 -9.13 -3.01
CA GLN A 107 4.50 -8.67 -1.92
C GLN A 107 5.24 -8.73 -0.58
N VAL A 108 5.03 -7.72 0.26
CA VAL A 108 5.61 -7.63 1.61
C VAL A 108 4.53 -7.47 2.67
N ALA A 109 4.81 -7.99 3.87
CA ALA A 109 3.90 -7.91 5.01
C ALA A 109 4.05 -6.56 5.71
N ASP A 110 2.98 -6.12 6.38
CA ASP A 110 3.03 -5.04 7.36
C ASP A 110 2.69 -5.61 8.75
N ALA A 111 3.61 -5.42 9.68
CA ALA A 111 3.43 -5.70 11.10
C ALA A 111 4.28 -4.73 11.92
N PRO A 112 3.74 -3.55 12.31
CA PRO A 112 4.51 -2.54 13.02
C PRO A 112 5.16 -3.06 14.30
N PHE A 113 4.48 -3.97 15.00
CA PHE A 113 4.98 -4.69 16.17
C PHE A 113 4.07 -5.88 16.49
N PHE A 114 4.56 -6.76 17.37
CA PHE A 114 3.76 -7.79 18.03
C PHE A 114 3.84 -7.58 19.56
N PRO A 115 2.72 -7.42 20.27
CA PRO A 115 2.73 -7.34 21.72
C PRO A 115 3.00 -8.73 22.32
N GLU A 116 3.54 -8.76 23.54
CA GLU A 116 3.75 -10.01 24.31
C GLU A 116 2.43 -10.78 24.49
N VAL A 117 1.34 -10.05 24.75
CA VAL A 117 -0.01 -10.58 24.88
C VAL A 117 -0.91 -9.89 23.86
N ILE A 118 -1.60 -10.68 23.04
CA ILE A 118 -2.61 -10.21 22.10
C ILE A 118 -3.99 -10.51 22.70
N SER A 119 -4.83 -9.49 22.87
CA SER A 119 -6.13 -9.63 23.56
C SER A 119 -7.22 -10.35 22.76
N VAL A 120 -6.97 -10.68 21.49
CA VAL A 120 -7.95 -11.33 20.59
C VAL A 120 -7.28 -12.46 19.80
N PRO A 121 -8.03 -13.50 19.38
CA PRO A 121 -7.51 -14.54 18.51
C PRO A 121 -7.13 -13.99 17.14
N TYR A 122 -6.18 -14.66 16.48
CA TYR A 122 -5.83 -14.39 15.10
C TYR A 122 -7.04 -14.67 14.18
N PRO A 123 -7.47 -13.72 13.33
CA PRO A 123 -8.75 -13.84 12.63
C PRO A 123 -8.74 -14.78 11.42
N TYR A 124 -7.58 -15.32 11.02
CA TYR A 124 -7.43 -16.11 9.80
C TYR A 124 -7.04 -17.57 10.05
N THR A 125 -7.05 -18.02 11.30
CA THR A 125 -6.93 -19.45 11.65
C THR A 125 -8.16 -19.89 12.43
N PRO A 126 -8.66 -21.13 12.22
CA PRO A 126 -9.84 -21.63 12.93
C PRO A 126 -9.69 -21.64 14.45
N ASP A 127 -8.48 -21.90 14.95
CA ASP A 127 -8.14 -21.98 16.37
C ASP A 127 -7.70 -20.64 16.98
N GLY A 128 -7.58 -19.60 16.16
CA GLY A 128 -7.12 -18.28 16.60
C GLY A 128 -5.63 -18.20 16.91
N THR A 129 -4.84 -19.25 16.64
CA THR A 129 -3.40 -19.22 16.85
C THR A 129 -2.71 -18.62 15.63
N ARG A 130 -1.65 -17.85 15.87
CA ARG A 130 -0.80 -17.38 14.77
C ARG A 130 0.24 -18.45 14.48
N PHE A 131 0.61 -18.53 13.21
CA PHE A 131 1.53 -19.54 12.71
C PHE A 131 2.98 -19.03 12.59
N TRP A 132 3.32 -17.90 13.24
CA TRP A 132 4.66 -17.26 13.24
C TRP A 132 5.21 -16.96 14.64
N PRO A 133 6.53 -16.84 14.89
CA PRO A 133 7.06 -16.48 16.21
C PRO A 133 6.90 -14.97 16.48
N LEU A 134 7.01 -14.53 17.74
CA LEU A 134 6.74 -13.11 18.10
C LEU A 134 7.79 -12.16 17.54
N ASP A 135 9.02 -12.65 17.44
CA ASP A 135 10.20 -11.95 16.95
C ASP A 135 10.40 -12.11 15.44
N GLN A 136 9.38 -12.57 14.71
CA GLN A 136 9.41 -12.69 13.26
C GLN A 136 9.89 -11.37 12.63
N PRO A 137 11.05 -11.35 11.94
CA PRO A 137 11.52 -10.15 11.28
C PRO A 137 10.51 -9.70 10.21
N VAL A 138 9.98 -8.49 10.36
CA VAL A 138 9.13 -7.81 9.39
C VAL A 138 9.67 -6.39 9.24
N LEU A 139 10.20 -6.08 8.06
CA LEU A 139 10.62 -4.72 7.75
C LEU A 139 9.40 -3.82 7.56
N ASP A 140 9.58 -2.51 7.78
CA ASP A 140 8.63 -1.53 7.26
C ASP A 140 8.45 -1.75 5.74
N PRO A 141 7.20 -1.84 5.24
CA PRO A 141 6.95 -2.17 3.84
C PRO A 141 7.66 -1.24 2.86
N TRP A 142 7.69 0.07 3.12
CA TRP A 142 8.27 1.03 2.20
C TRP A 142 9.80 0.93 2.18
N VAL A 143 10.42 0.60 3.31
CA VAL A 143 11.86 0.31 3.40
C VAL A 143 12.19 -0.96 2.61
N ALA A 144 11.45 -2.06 2.81
CA ALA A 144 11.66 -3.30 2.09
C ALA A 144 11.51 -3.13 0.57
N ILE A 145 10.45 -2.44 0.15
CA ILE A 145 10.17 -2.15 -1.26
C ILE A 145 11.28 -1.28 -1.85
N THR A 146 11.74 -0.25 -1.15
CA THR A 146 12.83 0.61 -1.63
C THR A 146 14.10 -0.20 -1.86
N ALA A 147 14.48 -1.07 -0.91
CA ALA A 147 15.68 -1.90 -1.04
C ALA A 147 15.64 -2.81 -2.28
N MET A 148 14.49 -3.44 -2.54
CA MET A 148 14.31 -4.30 -3.73
C MET A 148 14.18 -3.51 -5.03
N ALA A 149 13.49 -2.35 -5.00
CA ALA A 149 13.29 -1.52 -6.17
C ALA A 149 14.60 -0.99 -6.74
N MET A 150 15.60 -0.72 -5.89
CA MET A 150 16.90 -0.21 -6.31
C MET A 150 17.79 -1.25 -7.03
N VAL A 151 17.43 -2.54 -6.99
CA VAL A 151 18.19 -3.63 -7.63
C VAL A 151 17.39 -4.35 -8.73
N THR A 152 16.26 -3.77 -9.16
CA THR A 152 15.33 -4.32 -10.16
C THR A 152 14.89 -3.25 -11.14
N GLU A 153 14.37 -3.66 -12.30
CA GLU A 153 14.02 -2.76 -13.40
C GLU A 153 12.54 -2.81 -13.80
N ARG A 154 11.83 -3.94 -13.64
CA ARG A 154 10.48 -4.14 -14.19
C ARG A 154 9.43 -4.51 -13.15
N ILE A 155 9.75 -5.39 -12.21
CA ILE A 155 8.82 -5.98 -11.26
C ILE A 155 8.15 -4.93 -10.39
N ARG A 156 6.85 -5.11 -10.11
CA ARG A 156 6.07 -4.23 -9.23
C ARG A 156 6.16 -4.71 -7.79
N PHE A 157 6.10 -3.78 -6.85
CA PHE A 157 6.02 -4.11 -5.43
C PHE A 157 4.74 -3.60 -4.78
N LEU A 158 4.29 -4.28 -3.74
CA LEU A 158 3.17 -3.80 -2.92
C LEU A 158 3.20 -4.38 -1.50
N PRO A 159 2.75 -3.63 -0.49
CA PRO A 159 2.31 -4.25 0.76
C PRO A 159 1.04 -5.07 0.50
N SER A 160 0.96 -6.29 1.04
CA SER A 160 -0.18 -7.20 0.85
C SER A 160 -0.57 -7.82 2.21
N VAL A 161 -1.07 -7.02 3.16
CA VAL A 161 -1.58 -5.65 3.04
C VAL A 161 -0.97 -4.69 4.07
N LEU A 162 -0.92 -3.39 3.73
CA LEU A 162 -0.58 -2.31 4.66
C LEU A 162 -1.72 -2.08 5.64
N ARG A 163 -1.43 -2.01 6.94
CA ARG A 163 -2.38 -1.72 8.02
C ARG A 163 -2.73 -0.23 8.05
N LEU A 164 -3.39 0.25 6.99
CA LEU A 164 -3.62 1.68 6.76
C LEU A 164 -4.46 2.35 7.86
N ALA A 165 -5.40 1.62 8.46
CA ALA A 165 -6.29 2.17 9.50
C ALA A 165 -5.58 2.65 10.78
N VAL A 166 -4.32 2.24 11.01
CA VAL A 166 -3.52 2.69 12.16
C VAL A 166 -2.48 3.77 11.79
N ARG A 167 -2.47 4.21 10.53
CA ARG A 167 -1.46 5.12 9.96
C ARG A 167 -2.06 6.48 9.58
N GLN A 168 -1.20 7.49 9.45
CA GLN A 168 -1.59 8.84 9.04
C GLN A 168 -1.53 8.96 7.50
N PRO A 169 -2.63 9.29 6.80
CA PRO A 169 -2.71 9.17 5.34
C PRO A 169 -1.84 10.16 4.56
N LEU A 170 -1.54 11.35 5.09
CA LEU A 170 -0.59 12.29 4.46
C LEU A 170 0.84 11.74 4.48
N LEU A 171 1.25 11.12 5.59
CA LEU A 171 2.56 10.49 5.71
C LEU A 171 2.66 9.25 4.83
N GLU A 172 1.63 8.40 4.80
CA GLU A 172 1.62 7.22 3.92
C GLU A 172 1.63 7.63 2.44
N ALA A 173 0.88 8.66 2.06
CA ALA A 173 0.92 9.17 0.69
C ALA A 173 2.32 9.74 0.34
N LYS A 174 2.99 10.41 1.28
CA LYS A 174 4.37 10.89 1.08
C LYS A 174 5.36 9.73 0.89
N SER A 175 5.29 8.69 1.72
CA SER A 175 6.13 7.50 1.58
C SER A 175 5.88 6.81 0.24
N LEU A 176 4.62 6.59 -0.13
CA LEU A 176 4.23 5.99 -1.40
C LEU A 176 4.73 6.80 -2.61
N CYS A 177 4.56 8.13 -2.60
CA CYS A 177 5.09 9.01 -3.65
C CYS A 177 6.62 8.91 -3.77
N SER A 178 7.32 8.84 -2.64
CA SER A 178 8.78 8.75 -2.61
C SER A 178 9.26 7.42 -3.19
N VAL A 179 8.62 6.32 -2.79
CA VAL A 179 8.89 4.98 -3.33
C VAL A 179 8.54 4.91 -4.83
N ALA A 180 7.41 5.47 -5.24
CA ALA A 180 7.05 5.55 -6.66
C ALA A 180 8.12 6.30 -7.47
N ALA A 181 8.61 7.44 -6.98
CA ALA A 181 9.63 8.21 -7.66
C ALA A 181 10.95 7.44 -7.86
N VAL A 182 11.43 6.71 -6.83
CA VAL A 182 12.70 5.96 -6.92
C VAL A 182 12.55 4.63 -7.67
N SER A 183 11.37 4.01 -7.63
CA SER A 183 11.09 2.75 -8.33
C SER A 183 10.69 2.94 -9.79
N GLY A 184 10.41 4.17 -10.24
CA GLY A 184 9.87 4.42 -11.59
C GLY A 184 8.38 4.05 -11.71
N ASP A 185 7.60 4.35 -10.68
CA ASP A 185 6.19 4.02 -10.49
C ASP A 185 5.89 2.51 -10.46
N ARG A 186 6.89 1.67 -10.10
CA ARG A 186 6.75 0.20 -9.97
C ARG A 186 6.23 -0.21 -8.60
N VAL A 187 5.20 0.50 -8.11
CA VAL A 187 4.60 0.25 -6.81
C VAL A 187 3.07 0.25 -6.92
N ALA A 188 2.42 -0.55 -6.09
CA ALA A 188 1.00 -0.48 -5.80
C ALA A 188 0.79 -0.41 -4.29
N LEU A 189 -0.42 -0.02 -3.88
CA LEU A 189 -0.79 0.11 -2.48
C LEU A 189 -1.86 -0.93 -2.14
N GLY A 190 -1.47 -2.07 -1.57
CA GLY A 190 -2.41 -3.00 -0.94
C GLY A 190 -2.73 -2.57 0.49
N VAL A 191 -4.01 -2.41 0.82
CA VAL A 191 -4.48 -1.92 2.13
C VAL A 191 -5.42 -2.89 2.79
N GLY A 192 -5.31 -3.01 4.10
CA GLY A 192 -6.19 -3.82 4.92
C GLY A 192 -6.28 -3.30 6.34
N LEU A 193 -7.18 -3.90 7.09
CA LEU A 193 -7.44 -3.49 8.46
C LEU A 193 -6.44 -4.16 9.42
N ALA A 194 -5.85 -3.37 10.30
CA ALA A 194 -5.27 -3.89 11.53
C ALA A 194 -6.34 -4.64 12.34
N TRP A 195 -5.92 -5.70 13.03
CA TRP A 195 -6.84 -6.59 13.77
C TRP A 195 -6.62 -6.51 15.28
N MET A 196 -5.38 -6.24 15.73
CA MET A 196 -5.01 -6.21 17.14
C MET A 196 -5.50 -4.90 17.80
N PRO A 197 -6.30 -4.96 18.87
CA PRO A 197 -6.65 -3.77 19.66
C PRO A 197 -5.45 -2.96 20.15
N GLU A 198 -4.33 -3.62 20.41
CA GLU A 198 -3.07 -3.02 20.87
C GLU A 198 -2.48 -2.09 19.82
N GLU A 199 -2.57 -2.42 18.52
CA GLU A 199 -2.13 -1.53 17.44
C GLU A 199 -2.88 -0.21 17.47
N PHE A 200 -4.21 -0.28 17.57
CA PHE A 200 -5.04 0.90 17.65
C PHE A 200 -4.72 1.70 18.90
N LYS A 201 -4.66 1.05 20.07
CA LYS A 201 -4.38 1.72 21.34
C LYS A 201 -3.03 2.43 21.34
N TRP A 202 -1.96 1.77 20.92
CA TRP A 202 -0.60 2.30 21.01
C TRP A 202 -0.24 3.25 19.87
N LEU A 203 -0.88 3.12 18.70
CA LEU A 203 -0.72 4.05 17.58
C LEU A 203 -1.75 5.20 17.62
N GLY A 204 -2.50 5.34 18.72
CA GLY A 204 -3.37 6.48 18.98
C GLY A 204 -4.63 6.53 18.12
N GLN A 205 -5.18 5.37 17.75
CA GLN A 205 -6.31 5.22 16.84
C GLN A 205 -7.49 4.48 17.49
N ASP A 206 -8.72 4.77 17.04
CA ASP A 206 -9.91 4.05 17.49
C ASP A 206 -10.23 2.86 16.58
N LYS A 207 -10.22 1.65 17.15
CA LYS A 207 -10.57 0.41 16.46
C LYS A 207 -12.00 0.45 15.92
N LYS A 208 -12.96 1.11 16.59
CA LYS A 208 -14.38 1.10 16.16
C LYS A 208 -14.59 1.81 14.83
N THR A 209 -13.75 2.80 14.51
CA THR A 209 -13.85 3.63 13.31
C THR A 209 -12.94 3.18 12.16
N ARG A 210 -12.12 2.14 12.38
CA ARG A 210 -11.08 1.64 11.46
C ARG A 210 -11.51 1.50 9.99
N GLY A 211 -12.70 0.95 9.74
CA GLY A 211 -13.20 0.75 8.37
C GLY A 211 -13.47 2.06 7.64
N ALA A 212 -14.23 2.96 8.28
CA ALA A 212 -14.59 4.24 7.70
C ALA A 212 -13.39 5.19 7.59
N ARG A 213 -12.43 5.08 8.51
CA ARG A 213 -11.16 5.79 8.42
C ARG A 213 -10.30 5.32 7.27
N GLN A 214 -10.22 4.01 7.05
CA GLN A 214 -9.53 3.47 5.89
C GLN A 214 -10.19 3.94 4.58
N ASP A 215 -11.52 4.04 4.54
CA ASP A 215 -12.25 4.56 3.37
C ASP A 215 -11.86 6.02 3.05
N GLU A 216 -11.78 6.89 4.07
CA GLU A 216 -11.29 8.27 3.88
C GLU A 216 -9.79 8.31 3.55
N ALA A 217 -8.97 7.47 4.19
CA ALA A 217 -7.53 7.40 3.92
C ALA A 217 -7.24 7.02 2.45
N ILE A 218 -7.99 6.07 1.87
CA ILE A 218 -7.88 5.71 0.44
C ILE A 218 -8.21 6.91 -0.45
N GLN A 219 -9.24 7.68 -0.10
CA GLN A 219 -9.63 8.89 -0.85
C GLN A 219 -8.55 9.97 -0.78
N ILE A 220 -8.01 10.23 0.41
CA ILE A 220 -6.94 11.19 0.64
C ILE A 220 -5.68 10.80 -0.14
N ILE A 221 -5.25 9.54 -0.05
CA ILE A 221 -4.07 9.06 -0.79
C ILE A 221 -4.31 9.24 -2.29
N ARG A 222 -5.46 8.81 -2.81
CA ARG A 222 -5.77 8.95 -4.25
C ARG A 222 -5.79 10.41 -4.71
N LEU A 223 -6.36 11.31 -3.90
CA LEU A 223 -6.38 12.75 -4.16
C LEU A 223 -4.94 13.30 -4.26
N LEU A 224 -4.09 12.94 -3.31
CA LEU A 224 -2.72 13.41 -3.21
C LEU A 224 -1.80 12.87 -4.31
N LEU A 225 -1.99 11.61 -4.72
CA LEU A 225 -1.26 11.02 -5.85
C LEU A 225 -1.56 11.72 -7.18
N GLY A 226 -2.71 12.40 -7.30
CA GLY A 226 -3.07 13.20 -8.47
C GLY A 226 -2.31 14.52 -8.61
N GLY A 227 -1.65 14.97 -7.54
CA GLY A 227 -0.90 16.23 -7.49
C GLY A 227 -1.76 17.49 -7.49
N GLY A 228 -1.08 18.63 -7.58
CA GLY A 228 -1.71 19.95 -7.43
C GLY A 228 -1.94 20.36 -5.97
N MET A 229 -2.61 21.51 -5.80
CA MET A 229 -3.00 22.03 -4.49
C MET A 229 -4.36 21.42 -4.10
N VAL A 230 -4.40 20.66 -3.02
CA VAL A 230 -5.58 19.87 -2.60
C VAL A 230 -5.90 20.10 -1.12
N GLU A 231 -7.14 19.91 -0.75
CA GLU A 231 -7.66 19.96 0.63
C GLU A 231 -8.63 18.79 0.83
N PHE A 232 -8.90 18.41 2.08
CA PHE A 232 -9.86 17.35 2.37
C PHE A 232 -10.57 17.64 3.69
N HIS A 233 -11.89 17.60 3.67
CA HIS A 233 -12.75 17.85 4.83
C HIS A 233 -13.71 16.66 5.00
N GLY A 234 -13.23 15.61 5.65
CA GLY A 234 -13.98 14.40 5.97
C GLY A 234 -14.40 14.36 7.44
N LYS A 235 -14.95 13.22 7.85
CA LYS A 235 -15.35 12.98 9.24
C LYS A 235 -14.16 12.69 10.16
N TYR A 236 -13.13 12.03 9.64
CA TYR A 236 -11.99 11.60 10.44
C TYR A 236 -10.69 12.34 10.11
N TYR A 237 -10.62 12.93 8.93
CA TYR A 237 -9.48 13.72 8.49
C TYR A 237 -9.94 15.06 7.95
N ASP A 238 -9.24 16.10 8.36
CA ASP A 238 -9.52 17.48 8.00
C ASP A 238 -8.18 18.21 7.83
N PHE A 239 -7.91 18.73 6.64
CA PHE A 239 -6.74 19.57 6.37
C PHE A 239 -7.01 20.60 5.28
N ASP A 240 -6.47 21.79 5.51
CA ASP A 240 -6.47 22.89 4.56
C ASP A 240 -5.55 22.61 3.35
N ARG A 241 -5.68 23.45 2.34
CA ARG A 241 -4.91 23.44 1.10
C ARG A 241 -3.43 23.15 1.33
N LEU A 242 -2.95 22.05 0.76
CA LEU A 242 -1.56 21.65 0.74
C LEU A 242 -1.17 21.12 -0.64
N ILE A 243 0.14 21.07 -0.89
CA ILE A 243 0.73 20.47 -2.08
C ILE A 243 1.76 19.43 -1.67
N MET A 244 1.78 18.32 -2.40
CA MET A 244 2.78 17.27 -2.22
C MET A 244 3.57 17.04 -3.50
N ALA A 245 4.88 16.88 -3.34
CA ALA A 245 5.81 16.44 -4.38
C ALA A 245 6.85 15.46 -3.77
N PRO A 246 7.43 14.53 -4.55
CA PRO A 246 7.03 14.21 -5.93
C PRO A 246 5.63 13.56 -5.97
N VAL A 247 5.08 13.43 -7.17
CA VAL A 247 3.87 12.63 -7.44
C VAL A 247 4.19 11.63 -8.55
N PRO A 248 3.57 10.45 -8.56
CA PRO A 248 3.82 9.44 -9.57
C PRO A 248 3.39 9.95 -10.96
N LYS A 249 4.09 9.49 -12.01
CA LYS A 249 3.74 9.84 -13.40
C LYS A 249 2.68 8.90 -13.95
N LYS A 250 2.65 7.66 -13.46
CA LYS A 250 1.64 6.65 -13.74
C LYS A 250 0.65 6.52 -12.59
N ARG A 251 -0.55 6.07 -12.90
CA ARG A 251 -1.56 5.75 -11.88
C ARG A 251 -1.05 4.60 -11.00
N ILE A 252 -1.01 4.82 -9.69
CA ILE A 252 -0.70 3.79 -8.69
C ILE A 252 -1.99 3.04 -8.33
N PRO A 253 -2.08 1.72 -8.55
CA PRO A 253 -3.22 0.93 -8.13
C PRO A 253 -3.34 0.87 -6.60
N ILE A 254 -4.58 0.96 -6.09
CA ILE A 254 -4.90 0.72 -4.68
C ILE A 254 -5.75 -0.55 -4.58
N TYR A 255 -5.21 -1.59 -3.95
CA TYR A 255 -5.88 -2.86 -3.76
C TYR A 255 -6.39 -2.99 -2.33
N VAL A 256 -7.60 -3.49 -2.13
CA VAL A 256 -8.18 -3.63 -0.78
C VAL A 256 -8.24 -5.11 -0.43
N GLY A 257 -7.63 -5.49 0.69
CA GLY A 257 -7.68 -6.87 1.20
C GLY A 257 -8.78 -7.10 2.25
N GLY A 258 -9.12 -8.37 2.42
CA GLY A 258 -10.03 -8.88 3.46
C GLY A 258 -11.20 -9.68 2.89
N THR A 259 -11.77 -10.56 3.72
CA THR A 259 -12.78 -11.56 3.31
C THR A 259 -14.21 -11.21 3.69
N THR A 260 -14.40 -10.37 4.70
CA THR A 260 -15.76 -10.05 5.18
C THR A 260 -16.54 -9.24 4.12
N THR A 261 -17.86 -9.37 4.09
CA THR A 261 -18.72 -8.57 3.20
C THR A 261 -18.43 -7.06 3.23
N PRO A 262 -18.21 -6.39 4.40
CA PRO A 262 -17.79 -4.99 4.42
C PRO A 262 -16.43 -4.71 3.75
N ALA A 263 -15.51 -5.67 3.73
CA ALA A 263 -14.23 -5.56 3.03
C ALA A 263 -14.42 -5.69 1.51
N LEU A 264 -15.21 -6.66 1.05
CA LEU A 264 -15.53 -6.83 -0.38
C LEU A 264 -16.26 -5.60 -0.94
N ARG A 265 -17.22 -5.06 -0.18
CA ARG A 265 -17.91 -3.79 -0.53
C ARG A 265 -16.93 -2.63 -0.63
N ARG A 266 -15.96 -2.52 0.29
CA ARG A 266 -14.91 -1.49 0.23
C ARG A 266 -14.03 -1.64 -1.00
N ALA A 267 -13.59 -2.87 -1.30
CA ALA A 267 -12.81 -3.15 -2.50
C ALA A 267 -13.57 -2.72 -3.76
N ALA A 268 -14.82 -3.15 -3.90
CA ALA A 268 -15.68 -2.77 -5.01
C ALA A 268 -15.93 -1.26 -5.11
N ARG A 269 -16.05 -0.54 -3.99
CA ARG A 269 -16.37 0.90 -3.96
C ARG A 269 -15.16 1.82 -4.14
N HIS A 270 -14.03 1.48 -3.54
CA HIS A 270 -12.87 2.39 -3.42
C HIS A 270 -11.58 1.85 -4.05
N GLY A 271 -11.49 0.53 -4.25
CA GLY A 271 -10.31 -0.14 -4.78
C GLY A 271 -10.23 -0.16 -6.30
N ASP A 272 -9.02 -0.42 -6.78
CA ASP A 272 -8.65 -0.79 -8.15
C ASP A 272 -8.51 -2.30 -8.31
N GLY A 273 -8.77 -3.03 -7.23
CA GLY A 273 -8.72 -4.46 -7.14
C GLY A 273 -8.91 -4.95 -5.71
N TRP A 274 -8.87 -6.26 -5.57
CA TRP A 274 -9.00 -6.97 -4.30
C TRP A 274 -7.82 -7.91 -4.09
N ILE A 275 -7.35 -7.99 -2.86
CA ILE A 275 -6.35 -8.96 -2.41
C ILE A 275 -7.06 -10.00 -1.56
N SER A 276 -7.01 -11.25 -2.01
CA SER A 276 -7.63 -12.36 -1.30
C SER A 276 -6.84 -12.78 -0.06
N VAL A 277 -7.47 -13.60 0.77
CA VAL A 277 -6.72 -14.54 1.62
C VAL A 277 -6.63 -15.89 0.88
N ILE A 278 -6.19 -16.94 1.56
CA ILE A 278 -6.23 -18.31 1.03
C ILE A 278 -7.68 -18.71 0.73
N HIS A 279 -7.94 -19.14 -0.50
CA HIS A 279 -9.21 -19.72 -0.94
C HIS A 279 -8.95 -21.04 -1.66
N ASP A 280 -9.90 -21.96 -1.56
CA ASP A 280 -9.90 -23.17 -2.39
C ASP A 280 -10.55 -22.86 -3.74
N MET A 281 -10.19 -23.61 -4.79
CA MET A 281 -10.76 -23.50 -6.13
C MET A 281 -12.30 -23.51 -6.15
N SER A 282 -12.91 -24.25 -5.22
CA SER A 282 -14.37 -24.37 -5.09
C SER A 282 -15.05 -23.07 -4.63
N GLU A 283 -14.33 -22.16 -3.99
CA GLU A 283 -14.87 -20.90 -3.44
C GLU A 283 -14.73 -19.72 -4.42
N VAL A 284 -13.79 -19.83 -5.37
CA VAL A 284 -13.37 -18.73 -6.25
C VAL A 284 -14.53 -18.16 -7.08
N GLU A 285 -15.36 -19.02 -7.67
CA GLU A 285 -16.50 -18.55 -8.48
C GLU A 285 -17.47 -17.71 -7.64
N GLY A 286 -17.78 -18.18 -6.43
CA GLY A 286 -18.69 -17.50 -5.50
C GLY A 286 -18.16 -16.13 -5.07
N ILE A 287 -16.90 -16.06 -4.63
CA ILE A 287 -16.32 -14.80 -4.15
C ILE A 287 -16.15 -13.78 -5.28
N VAL A 288 -15.77 -14.22 -6.48
CA VAL A 288 -15.67 -13.34 -7.65
C VAL A 288 -17.05 -12.85 -8.08
N ALA A 289 -18.09 -13.70 -8.05
CA ALA A 289 -19.46 -13.30 -8.33
C ALA A 289 -19.98 -12.27 -7.33
N GLU A 290 -19.70 -12.44 -6.03
CA GLU A 290 -20.07 -11.51 -4.96
C GLU A 290 -19.39 -10.14 -5.16
N LEU A 291 -18.07 -10.12 -5.39
CA LEU A 291 -17.31 -8.90 -5.68
C LEU A 291 -17.87 -8.16 -6.89
N ASN A 292 -18.13 -8.86 -7.99
CA ASN A 292 -18.72 -8.26 -9.18
C ASN A 292 -20.17 -7.78 -8.93
N GLY A 293 -20.90 -8.42 -8.02
CA GLY A 293 -22.18 -7.95 -7.51
C GLY A 293 -22.09 -6.57 -6.87
N PHE A 294 -21.16 -6.39 -5.93
CA PHE A 294 -20.94 -5.07 -5.31
C PHE A 294 -20.41 -4.04 -6.30
N ARG A 295 -19.57 -4.44 -7.25
CA ARG A 295 -19.09 -3.53 -8.30
C ARG A 295 -20.24 -3.00 -9.16
N ARG A 296 -21.21 -3.85 -9.53
CA ARG A 296 -22.43 -3.42 -10.22
C ARG A 296 -23.28 -2.49 -9.36
N GLU A 297 -23.43 -2.79 -8.08
CA GLU A 297 -24.16 -1.92 -7.13
C GLU A 297 -23.58 -0.50 -7.08
N PHE A 298 -22.25 -0.38 -7.13
CA PHE A 298 -21.57 0.91 -7.15
C PHE A 298 -21.37 1.51 -8.55
N GLY A 299 -21.84 0.86 -9.61
CA GLY A 299 -21.70 1.32 -11.00
C GLY A 299 -20.26 1.30 -11.54
N ARG A 300 -19.40 0.43 -11.00
CA ARG A 300 -17.97 0.31 -11.31
C ARG A 300 -17.63 -1.01 -12.02
N GLU A 301 -18.62 -1.73 -12.54
CA GLU A 301 -18.41 -3.03 -13.19
C GLU A 301 -17.61 -2.94 -14.49
N LYS A 302 -17.59 -1.76 -15.13
CA LYS A 302 -16.84 -1.49 -16.37
C LYS A 302 -15.45 -0.90 -16.11
N GLU A 303 -15.13 -0.55 -14.88
CA GLU A 303 -13.78 -0.07 -14.53
C GLU A 303 -12.77 -1.23 -14.51
N PRO A 304 -11.48 -0.99 -14.79
CA PRO A 304 -10.44 -1.98 -14.52
C PRO A 304 -10.44 -2.38 -13.04
N PHE A 305 -10.33 -3.68 -12.78
CA PHE A 305 -10.31 -4.21 -11.43
C PHE A 305 -9.50 -5.50 -11.38
N ASP A 306 -8.42 -5.48 -10.62
CA ASP A 306 -7.54 -6.63 -10.44
C ASP A 306 -8.09 -7.54 -9.33
N ILE A 307 -8.04 -8.85 -9.55
CA ILE A 307 -8.37 -9.87 -8.54
C ILE A 307 -7.07 -10.63 -8.28
N MET A 308 -6.41 -10.28 -7.18
CA MET A 308 -5.19 -10.93 -6.71
C MET A 308 -5.58 -12.08 -5.78
N MET A 309 -5.32 -13.31 -6.20
CA MET A 309 -5.81 -14.52 -5.55
C MET A 309 -4.67 -15.40 -5.04
N HIS A 310 -4.81 -15.92 -3.83
CA HIS A 310 -4.02 -17.03 -3.31
C HIS A 310 -4.87 -18.30 -3.27
N CYS A 311 -4.58 -19.24 -4.17
CA CYS A 311 -5.34 -20.49 -4.35
C CYS A 311 -4.35 -21.66 -4.39
N PRO A 312 -3.99 -22.25 -3.24
CA PRO A 312 -2.89 -23.22 -3.17
C PRO A 312 -3.23 -24.58 -3.79
N ASP A 313 -4.51 -24.91 -3.93
CA ASP A 313 -5.02 -26.11 -4.60
C ASP A 313 -5.10 -25.97 -6.14
N ALA A 314 -4.70 -24.83 -6.70
CA ALA A 314 -4.49 -24.64 -8.13
C ALA A 314 -3.08 -25.07 -8.54
N GLU A 315 -2.89 -26.39 -8.72
CA GLU A 315 -1.56 -27.00 -8.88
C GLU A 315 -1.09 -27.10 -10.34
N SER A 316 -2.01 -26.99 -11.31
CA SER A 316 -1.70 -27.16 -12.74
C SER A 316 -1.93 -25.89 -13.57
N VAL A 317 -1.33 -25.86 -14.76
CA VAL A 317 -1.56 -24.77 -15.74
C VAL A 317 -3.04 -24.67 -16.12
N ASP A 318 -3.76 -25.79 -16.17
CA ASP A 318 -5.18 -25.80 -16.52
C ASP A 318 -6.04 -25.28 -15.36
N ASP A 319 -5.65 -25.51 -14.10
CA ASP A 319 -6.30 -24.89 -12.94
C ASP A 319 -6.10 -23.37 -12.96
N ILE A 320 -4.89 -22.89 -13.29
CA ILE A 320 -4.58 -21.46 -13.40
C ILE A 320 -5.39 -20.81 -14.54
N ARG A 321 -5.55 -21.49 -15.69
CA ARG A 321 -6.45 -21.02 -16.76
C ARG A 321 -7.90 -20.96 -16.31
N ARG A 322 -8.36 -21.93 -15.53
CA ARG A 322 -9.70 -21.90 -14.95
C ARG A 322 -9.88 -20.71 -14.01
N LEU A 323 -8.87 -20.36 -13.22
CA LEU A 323 -8.89 -19.13 -12.41
C LEU A 323 -8.97 -17.87 -13.29
N GLU A 324 -8.20 -17.83 -14.39
CA GLU A 324 -8.25 -16.74 -15.37
C GLU A 324 -9.65 -16.58 -15.98
N ASP A 325 -10.29 -17.68 -16.37
CA ASP A 325 -11.65 -17.73 -16.91
C ASP A 325 -12.70 -17.23 -15.89
N LEU A 326 -12.50 -17.54 -14.59
CA LEU A 326 -13.32 -17.01 -13.50
C LEU A 326 -13.07 -15.53 -13.24
N GLY A 327 -12.01 -14.97 -13.81
CA GLY A 327 -11.68 -13.55 -13.75
C GLY A 327 -10.64 -13.19 -12.69
N VAL A 328 -9.88 -14.14 -12.18
CA VAL A 328 -8.63 -13.86 -11.45
C VAL A 328 -7.63 -13.23 -12.43
N THR A 329 -6.93 -12.19 -11.98
CA THR A 329 -5.96 -11.47 -12.83
C THR A 329 -4.52 -11.65 -12.35
N ASP A 330 -4.32 -11.95 -11.06
CA ASP A 330 -3.01 -12.14 -10.47
C ASP A 330 -3.05 -13.35 -9.54
N LEU A 331 -2.16 -14.31 -9.78
CA LEU A 331 -1.98 -15.44 -8.90
C LEU A 331 -0.83 -15.18 -7.94
N GLN A 332 -1.13 -15.32 -6.64
CA GLN A 332 -0.18 -15.26 -5.55
C GLN A 332 0.26 -16.68 -5.22
N VAL A 333 1.52 -17.00 -5.50
CA VAL A 333 2.07 -18.35 -5.28
C VAL A 333 3.17 -18.33 -4.23
N THR A 334 3.58 -19.52 -3.79
CA THR A 334 4.76 -19.71 -2.94
C THR A 334 5.73 -20.63 -3.67
N PRO A 335 6.63 -20.10 -4.51
CA PRO A 335 7.30 -20.90 -5.54
C PRO A 335 8.24 -21.97 -4.97
N TRP A 336 8.74 -21.79 -3.76
CA TRP A 336 9.65 -22.71 -3.06
C TRP A 336 8.96 -23.64 -2.05
N SER A 337 7.62 -23.64 -1.98
CA SER A 337 6.89 -24.58 -1.14
C SER A 337 6.60 -25.87 -1.92
N GLU A 338 7.44 -26.89 -1.78
CA GLU A 338 7.11 -28.24 -2.27
C GLU A 338 6.27 -28.99 -1.21
N ARG A 339 5.01 -29.31 -1.54
CA ARG A 339 4.05 -30.23 -0.87
C ARG A 339 3.74 -30.11 0.64
N ILE A 340 4.57 -29.51 1.48
CA ILE A 340 4.45 -29.60 2.96
C ILE A 340 3.98 -28.29 3.62
N LEU A 341 4.13 -27.13 2.97
CA LEU A 341 3.78 -25.83 3.56
C LEU A 341 2.35 -25.35 3.21
N ALA A 342 1.70 -25.94 2.21
CA ALA A 342 0.36 -25.57 1.78
C ALA A 342 -0.75 -26.18 2.68
N GLU A 343 -0.53 -27.37 3.26
CA GLU A 343 -1.59 -28.10 3.98
C GLU A 343 -1.61 -27.86 5.50
N MET A 344 -0.55 -27.35 6.12
CA MET A 344 -0.42 -27.34 7.59
C MET A 344 -0.51 -25.98 8.25
N GLY A 345 -0.74 -24.91 7.49
CA GLY A 345 -0.35 -23.59 7.97
C GLY A 345 1.14 -23.58 8.34
N VAL A 346 1.70 -22.40 8.55
CA VAL A 346 3.13 -22.31 8.89
C VAL A 346 3.43 -22.87 10.30
N GLY A 347 2.43 -23.32 11.05
CA GLY A 347 2.54 -23.61 12.48
C GLY A 347 3.35 -24.85 12.87
N ALA A 348 3.68 -25.77 11.95
CA ALA A 348 4.23 -27.07 12.35
C ALA A 348 5.76 -27.17 12.36
N ILE A 349 6.51 -26.45 11.52
CA ILE A 349 7.98 -26.42 11.58
C ILE A 349 8.51 -25.06 11.12
N MET A 350 8.39 -24.06 11.97
CA MET A 350 9.13 -22.81 11.79
C MET A 350 10.54 -22.93 12.29
N GLN A 351 11.43 -23.54 11.51
CA GLN A 351 12.86 -23.26 11.71
C GLN A 351 13.70 -23.14 10.44
N GLN A 352 13.28 -23.64 9.28
CA GLN A 352 14.13 -23.50 8.09
C GLN A 352 13.29 -23.20 6.86
N GLN A 353 13.13 -21.91 6.58
CA GLN A 353 12.98 -21.50 5.17
C GLN A 353 14.10 -22.18 4.38
N PRO A 354 13.83 -22.64 3.15
CA PRO A 354 14.89 -23.20 2.32
C PRO A 354 16.02 -22.19 2.15
N SER A 355 17.23 -22.67 1.87
CA SER A 355 18.36 -21.78 1.60
C SER A 355 18.02 -20.80 0.48
N LEU A 356 18.69 -19.65 0.45
CA LEU A 356 18.53 -18.68 -0.63
C LEU A 356 18.66 -19.37 -2.00
N GLU A 357 19.65 -20.22 -2.20
CA GLU A 357 19.88 -20.97 -3.44
C GLU A 357 18.66 -21.77 -3.90
N VAL A 358 18.00 -22.48 -2.98
CA VAL A 358 16.77 -23.24 -3.28
C VAL A 358 15.61 -22.31 -3.65
N LYS A 359 15.47 -21.17 -2.95
CA LYS A 359 14.45 -20.16 -3.29
C LYS A 359 14.69 -19.60 -4.70
N LEU A 360 15.93 -19.24 -5.03
CA LEU A 360 16.29 -18.69 -6.34
C LEU A 360 16.05 -19.71 -7.46
N ALA A 361 16.42 -20.99 -7.23
CA ALA A 361 16.17 -22.06 -8.19
C ALA A 361 14.67 -22.28 -8.42
N ALA A 362 13.87 -22.26 -7.36
CA ALA A 362 12.42 -22.42 -7.45
C ALA A 362 11.74 -21.27 -8.21
N ILE A 363 12.18 -20.02 -7.99
CA ILE A 363 11.70 -18.84 -8.74
C ILE A 363 11.99 -19.00 -10.23
N LYS A 364 13.21 -19.41 -10.60
CA LYS A 364 13.59 -19.66 -12.00
C LYS A 364 12.78 -20.78 -12.62
N ARG A 365 12.66 -21.92 -11.93
CA ARG A 365 11.87 -23.07 -12.38
C ARG A 365 10.42 -22.69 -12.66
N TYR A 366 9.77 -21.97 -11.74
CA TYR A 366 8.39 -21.52 -11.95
C TYR A 366 8.26 -20.54 -13.12
N SER A 367 9.28 -19.71 -13.35
CA SER A 367 9.36 -18.81 -14.51
C SER A 367 9.35 -19.59 -15.82
N ASP A 368 10.23 -20.59 -15.92
CA ASP A 368 10.44 -21.38 -17.14
C ASP A 368 9.28 -22.35 -17.41
N GLU A 369 8.71 -22.96 -16.36
CA GLU A 369 7.74 -24.03 -16.49
C GLU A 369 6.28 -23.55 -16.47
N VAL A 370 6.00 -22.40 -15.83
CA VAL A 370 4.63 -21.89 -15.67
C VAL A 370 4.48 -20.53 -16.33
N ILE A 371 5.22 -19.50 -15.91
CA ILE A 371 5.04 -18.12 -16.41
C ILE A 371 5.23 -18.06 -17.93
N ALA A 372 6.23 -18.75 -18.47
CA ALA A 372 6.48 -18.81 -19.92
C ALA A 372 5.30 -19.37 -20.76
N LYS A 373 4.33 -20.04 -20.14
CA LYS A 373 3.11 -20.55 -20.81
C LYS A 373 1.97 -19.52 -20.88
N PHE A 374 2.12 -18.38 -20.20
CA PHE A 374 1.15 -17.26 -20.15
C PHE A 374 1.71 -15.97 -20.77
N ALA A 375 2.98 -15.96 -21.19
CA ALA A 375 3.70 -14.80 -21.73
C ALA A 375 3.38 -14.50 -23.20
#